data_AF-A0A1Y3BLC5-F1
#
_entry.id   AF-A0A1Y3BLC5-F1
#
_cell.length_a   1.000
_cell.length_b   1.000
_cell.length_c   1.000
_cell.angle_alpha   90.00
_cell.angle_beta   90.00
_cell.angle_gamma   90.00
#
_symmetry.space_group_name_H-M   'P 1'
#
loop_
_entity.id
_entity.type
_entity.pdbx_description
1 polymer ?
#
loop_
_entity_poly.entity_id
_entity_poly.type
_entity_poly.pdbx_seq_one_letter_code
_entity_poly.pdbx_strand_id
1 'polypeptide(L)' 'MFLAMSMFVHVVYARRNILHSANNLCFHGKCGYYCDTAHAICGNPDTIEGSFAAFLPSKNVAPRKVWFFHSIFRV' A
#
# COMPACT_ATOMS: atom_id res chain seq x y z
N MET A 1 13.27 13.32 9.79
CA MET A 1 13.03 13.19 8.34
C MET A 1 13.18 11.76 7.78
N PHE A 2 13.29 10.71 8.62
CA PHE A 2 13.47 9.31 8.17
C PHE A 2 12.24 8.40 8.36
N LEU A 3 11.16 8.89 8.99
CA LEU A 3 10.02 8.05 9.37
C LEU A 3 8.88 7.98 8.32
N ALA A 4 8.96 8.73 7.23
CA ALA A 4 7.86 8.80 6.26
C ALA A 4 7.89 7.73 5.16
N MET A 5 8.96 6.93 5.01
CA MET A 5 9.15 6.10 3.81
C MET A 5 8.62 4.66 3.88
N SER A 6 8.11 4.17 5.02
CA SER A 6 7.72 2.75 5.14
C SER A 6 6.24 2.44 4.85
N MET A 7 5.41 3.42 4.47
CA MET A 7 3.96 3.23 4.32
C MET A 7 3.47 3.05 2.86
N PHE A 8 4.35 2.67 1.92
CA PHE A 8 4.04 2.79 0.49
C PHE A 8 4.01 1.50 -0.34
N VAL A 9 4.25 0.32 0.25
CA VAL A 9 4.56 -0.89 -0.54
C VAL A 9 3.32 -1.66 -1.04
N HIS A 10 2.10 -1.33 -0.60
CA HIS A 10 0.92 -2.16 -0.86
C HIS A 10 -0.04 -1.68 -1.97
N VAL A 11 0.25 -0.60 -2.69
CA VAL A 11 -0.68 -0.08 -3.73
C VAL A 11 -0.45 -0.72 -5.11
N VAL A 12 0.70 -1.36 -5.35
CA VAL A 12 1.11 -1.81 -6.71
C VAL A 12 0.52 -3.16 -7.14
N TYR A 13 -0.01 -3.98 -6.21
CA TYR A 13 -0.57 -5.31 -6.51
C TYR A 13 -2.09 -5.37 -6.29
N ALA A 14 -2.84 -4.51 -6.98
CA ALA A 14 -4.30 -4.64 -7.06
C ALA A 14 -4.68 -5.72 -8.09
N ARG A 15 -4.73 -6.99 -7.67
CA ARG A 15 -5.40 -8.04 -8.44
C ARG A 15 -6.91 -7.76 -8.37
N ARG A 16 -7.48 -7.24 -9.47
CA ARG A 16 -8.85 -6.71 -9.53
C ARG A 16 -9.90 -7.79 -9.24
N ASN A 17 -10.53 -7.71 -8.07
CA ASN A 17 -11.86 -8.27 -7.81
C ASN A 17 -12.82 -7.06 -7.73
N ILE A 18 -13.50 -6.76 -8.84
CA ILE A 18 -14.42 -5.63 -8.93
C ILE A 18 -15.78 -6.05 -8.38
N LEU A 19 -16.29 -5.30 -7.41
CA LEU A 19 -17.63 -5.46 -6.85
C LEU A 19 -18.43 -4.20 -7.15
N HIS A 20 -19.71 -4.37 -7.50
CA HIS A 20 -20.67 -3.28 -7.57
C HIS A 20 -21.56 -3.34 -6.33
N SER A 21 -21.39 -2.40 -5.41
CA SER A 21 -22.27 -2.23 -4.25
C SER A 21 -22.93 -0.85 -4.35
N ALA A 22 -24.26 -0.80 -4.35
CA ALA A 22 -25.01 0.46 -4.34
C ALA A 22 -24.55 1.49 -5.39
N ASN A 23 -24.32 1.04 -6.63
CA ASN A 23 -23.80 1.84 -7.76
C ASN A 23 -22.39 2.43 -7.59
N ASN A 24 -21.66 2.02 -6.56
CA ASN A 24 -20.27 2.40 -6.34
C ASN A 24 -19.31 1.30 -6.82
N LEU A 25 -18.21 1.71 -7.44
CA LEU A 25 -17.13 0.81 -7.84
C LEU A 25 -16.25 0.49 -6.63
N CYS A 26 -16.20 -0.78 -6.24
CA CYS A 26 -15.43 -1.25 -5.09
C CYS A 26 -14.37 -2.27 -5.50
N PHE A 27 -13.21 -2.23 -4.84
CA PHE A 27 -12.16 -3.22 -5.03
C PHE A 27 -11.41 -3.51 -3.72
N HIS A 28 -10.83 -4.71 -3.65
CA HIS A 28 -9.93 -5.11 -2.58
C HIS A 28 -8.77 -5.93 -3.16
N GLY A 29 -7.60 -5.83 -2.52
CA GLY A 29 -6.39 -6.54 -2.93
C GLY A 29 -6.25 -7.93 -2.31
N LYS A 30 -5.06 -8.53 -2.47
CA LYS A 30 -4.64 -9.71 -1.72
C LYS A 30 -3.46 -9.32 -0.82
N CYS A 31 -3.72 -9.17 0.47
CA CYS A 31 -2.70 -8.82 1.46
C CYS A 31 -3.00 -9.49 2.81
N GLY A 32 -2.04 -9.42 3.74
CA GLY A 32 -2.15 -10.09 5.03
C GLY A 32 -3.11 -9.45 6.03
N TYR A 33 -3.58 -8.23 5.79
CA TYR A 33 -4.42 -7.50 6.75
C TYR A 33 -5.41 -6.58 6.05
N TYR A 34 -6.69 -6.65 6.43
CA TYR A 34 -7.82 -5.87 5.87
C TYR A 34 -7.98 -5.92 4.34
N CYS A 35 -7.66 -7.06 3.71
CA CYS A 35 -7.85 -7.28 2.27
C CYS A 35 -9.09 -8.15 1.93
N ASP A 36 -10.14 -8.06 2.75
CA ASP A 36 -11.38 -8.83 2.58
C ASP A 36 -12.50 -7.98 1.95
N THR A 37 -13.56 -8.65 1.47
CA THR A 37 -14.73 -7.98 0.87
C THR A 37 -15.45 -7.04 1.84
N ALA A 38 -15.41 -7.32 3.15
CA ALA A 38 -15.96 -6.47 4.19
C ALA A 38 -15.20 -5.14 4.36
N HIS A 39 -13.94 -5.07 3.92
CA HIS A 39 -13.09 -3.88 3.98
C HIS A 39 -12.72 -3.39 2.57
N ALA A 40 -13.62 -3.62 1.60
CA ALA A 40 -13.40 -3.14 0.24
C ALA A 40 -13.37 -1.61 0.18
N ILE A 41 -12.44 -1.08 -0.62
CA ILE A 41 -12.34 0.36 -0.86
C ILE A 41 -13.27 0.69 -2.02
N CYS A 42 -14.22 1.59 -1.77
CA CYS A 42 -15.25 2.00 -2.73
C CYS A 42 -15.11 3.48 -3.09
N GLY A 43 -15.23 3.79 -4.39
CA GLY A 43 -15.38 5.16 -4.87
C GLY A 43 -16.82 5.67 -4.74
N ASN A 44 -17.02 6.96 -4.98
CA ASN A 44 -18.35 7.55 -5.10
C ASN A 44 -18.37 8.53 -6.29
N PRO A 45 -18.73 8.09 -7.52
CA PRO A 45 -19.13 6.72 -7.92
C PRO A 45 -17.94 5.80 -8.28
N ASP A 46 -16.81 6.35 -8.74
CA ASP A 46 -15.66 5.60 -9.27
C ASP A 46 -14.29 6.17 -8.87
N THR A 47 -14.23 7.42 -8.39
CA THR A 47 -12.98 8.04 -7.94
C THR A 47 -12.65 7.69 -6.50
N ILE A 48 -11.38 7.38 -6.24
CA ILE A 48 -10.83 7.17 -4.90
C ILE A 48 -9.57 8.01 -4.69
N GLU A 49 -9.42 8.57 -3.49
CA GLU A 49 -8.19 9.27 -3.10
C GLU A 49 -7.15 8.25 -2.64
N GLY A 50 -5.90 8.42 -3.08
CA GLY A 50 -4.80 7.52 -2.75
C GLY A 50 -3.44 8.21 -2.83
N SER A 51 -2.47 7.69 -2.08
CA SER A 51 -1.09 8.19 -2.13
C SER A 51 -0.27 7.43 -3.16
N PHE A 52 0.53 8.18 -3.92
CA PHE A 52 1.49 7.63 -4.86
C PHE A 52 2.90 7.78 -4.29
N ALA A 53 3.69 6.73 -4.41
CA ALA A 53 5.08 6.75 -4.04
C ALA A 53 5.96 6.59 -5.26
N ALA A 54 6.98 7.42 -5.36
CA ALA A 54 8.02 7.25 -6.36
C ALA A 54 8.73 5.91 -6.15
N PHE A 55 8.96 5.19 -7.24
CA PHE A 55 9.65 3.91 -7.18
C PHE A 55 11.16 4.15 -7.00
N LEU A 56 11.72 3.58 -5.93
CA LEU A 56 13.17 3.55 -5.76
C LEU A 56 13.80 2.65 -6.83
N PRO A 57 15.00 2.98 -7.33
CA PRO A 57 15.68 2.16 -8.34
C PRO A 57 15.86 0.71 -7.88
N SER A 58 16.02 -0.19 -8.87
CA SER A 58 16.23 -1.61 -8.61
C SER A 58 17.40 -1.84 -7.65
N LYS A 59 17.25 -2.83 -6.75
CA LYS A 59 18.29 -3.21 -5.79
C LYS A 59 19.61 -3.62 -6.46
N ASN A 60 19.56 -4.04 -7.73
CA ASN A 60 20.73 -4.42 -8.52
C ASN A 60 21.61 -3.21 -8.86
N VAL A 61 21.01 -2.02 -9.02
CA VAL A 61 21.71 -0.78 -9.38
C VAL A 61 22.03 0.05 -8.12
N ALA A 62 21.14 0.00 -7.12
CA ALA A 62 21.31 0.70 -5.84
C ALA A 62 20.96 -0.23 -4.66
N PRO A 63 21.95 -0.90 -4.03
CA PRO A 63 21.70 -1.78 -2.90
C PRO A 63 21.19 -0.99 -1.69
N ARG A 64 20.07 -1.45 -1.09
CA ARG A 64 19.45 -0.82 0.08
C ARG A 64 19.84 -1.57 1.35
N LYS A 65 20.40 -0.87 2.33
CA LYS A 65 20.63 -1.40 3.68
C LYS A 65 19.33 -1.29 4.49
N VAL A 66 18.86 -2.41 5.03
CA VAL A 66 17.72 -2.47 5.95
C VAL A 66 18.29 -2.79 7.32
N TRP A 67 18.00 -1.95 8.30
CA TRP A 67 18.51 -2.11 9.65
C TRP A 67 17.42 -2.60 10.58
N PHE A 68 17.64 -3.73 11.26
CA PHE A 68 16.77 -4.21 12.31
C PHE A 68 17.28 -3.66 13.65
N PHE A 69 16.99 -2.39 13.94
CA PHE A 69 17.42 -1.78 15.19
C PHE A 69 16.47 -2.15 16.33
N HIS A 70 16.77 -3.25 17.03
CA HIS A 70 16.16 -3.53 18.34
C HIS A 70 16.81 -2.69 19.48
N SER A 71 17.77 -1.81 19.20
CA SER A 71 18.54 -1.11 20.24
C SER A 71 18.91 0.35 19.91
N ILE A 72 18.00 1.13 19.29
CA ILE A 72 18.17 2.61 19.13
C ILE A 72 17.06 3.36 19.88
N PHE A 73 16.91 3.07 21.18
CA PHE A 73 16.40 4.00 22.19
C PHE A 73 17.49 4.26 23.25
N ARG A 74 18.73 4.44 22.78
CA ARG A 74 19.80 5.07 23.56
C ARG A 74 20.57 6.04 22.66
N VAL A 75 19.87 7.10 22.26
CA VAL A 75 20.43 8.44 22.05
C VAL A 75 19.44 9.41 22.69
#